data_AF-A0A420M5T4-F1
#
_entry.id   AF-A0A420M5T4-F1
#
_cell.length_a   1.000
_cell.length_b   1.000
_cell.length_c   1.000
_cell.angle_alpha   90.00
_cell.angle_beta   90.00
_cell.angle_gamma   90.00
#
_symmetry.space_group_name_H-M   'P 1'
#
loop_
_entity.id
_entity.type
_entity.pdbx_description
1 polymer ?
#
loop_
_entity_poly.entity_id
_entity_poly.type
_entity_poly.pdbx_seq_one_letter_code
_entity_poly.pdbx_strand_id
1 'polypeptide(L)'
;GEDHHYDEFALAHHLRCRGWVVPAYTMAPKSNVKMLRIVVREDFTRSRCESLINDLVICCRLLKDMDRESSKRLEEYINTHLTSMGKDENVHPVYANETHSLQGKTGKTHSVC
;
A
#
# COMPACT_ATOMS: atom_id res chain seq x y z
N GLY A 1 -19.31 -15.18 -3.20
CA GLY A 1 -18.20 -14.23 -3.31
C GLY A 1 -17.09 -14.96 -4.00
N GLU A 2 -16.61 -14.45 -5.13
CA GLU A 2 -15.52 -15.08 -5.87
C GLU A 2 -14.28 -15.19 -4.96
N ASP A 3 -13.62 -16.35 -4.97
CA ASP A 3 -12.39 -16.60 -4.20
C ASP A 3 -11.23 -15.95 -4.96
N HIS A 4 -11.00 -14.65 -4.70
CA HIS A 4 -9.90 -13.92 -5.31
C HIS A 4 -8.61 -14.29 -4.59
N HIS A 5 -7.61 -14.78 -5.33
CA HIS A 5 -6.29 -15.10 -4.80
C HIS A 5 -5.43 -13.86 -4.45
N TYR A 6 -5.97 -12.66 -4.64
CA TYR A 6 -5.28 -11.39 -4.42
C TYR A 6 -6.12 -10.45 -3.56
N ASP A 7 -5.42 -9.63 -2.77
CA ASP A 7 -6.00 -8.60 -1.91
C ASP A 7 -5.92 -7.19 -2.55
N GLU A 8 -6.65 -6.24 -1.99
CA GLU A 8 -6.61 -4.81 -2.32
C GLU A 8 -5.20 -4.23 -2.16
N PHE A 9 -4.39 -4.77 -1.24
CA PHE A 9 -2.99 -4.40 -1.07
C PHE A 9 -2.14 -4.76 -2.28
N ALA A 10 -2.38 -5.92 -2.90
CA ALA A 10 -1.71 -6.33 -4.12
C ALA A 10 -2.10 -5.42 -5.29
N LEU A 11 -3.40 -5.10 -5.41
CA LEU A 11 -3.89 -4.17 -6.43
C LEU A 11 -3.28 -2.77 -6.26
N ALA A 12 -3.22 -2.25 -5.04
CA ALA A 12 -2.56 -0.97 -4.74
C ALA A 12 -1.07 -0.98 -5.11
N HIS A 13 -0.38 -2.11 -4.95
CA HIS A 13 1.02 -2.25 -5.33
C HIS A 13 1.21 -2.18 -6.85
N HIS A 14 0.42 -2.93 -7.62
CA HIS A 14 0.49 -2.87 -9.08
C HIS A 14 0.13 -1.50 -9.65
N LEU A 15 -0.86 -0.82 -9.04
CA LEU A 15 -1.18 0.57 -9.38
C LEU A 15 0.00 1.50 -9.11
N ARG A 16 0.75 1.29 -8.02
CA ARG A 16 1.96 2.07 -7.69
C ARG A 16 3.06 1.91 -8.74
N CYS A 17 3.26 0.70 -9.28
CA CYS A 17 4.21 0.48 -10.38
C CYS A 17 3.85 1.27 -11.66
N ARG A 18 2.57 1.62 -11.84
CA ARG A 18 2.07 2.44 -12.97
C ARG A 18 2.02 3.93 -12.65
N GLY A 19 2.53 4.34 -11.48
CA GLY A 19 2.55 5.74 -11.04
C GLY A 19 1.30 6.19 -10.28
N TRP A 20 0.33 5.31 -10.02
CA TRP A 20 -0.87 5.63 -9.25
C TRP A 20 -0.67 5.36 -7.77
N VAL A 21 -0.84 6.38 -6.93
CA VAL A 21 -0.80 6.22 -5.48
C VAL A 21 -2.22 6.09 -4.94
N VAL A 22 -2.68 4.85 -4.76
CA VAL A 22 -4.00 4.53 -4.20
C VAL A 22 -3.83 3.79 -2.87
N PRO A 23 -4.17 4.41 -1.73
CA PRO A 23 -4.11 3.75 -0.43
C PRO A 23 -5.09 2.58 -0.29
N ALA A 24 -4.62 1.48 0.31
CA ALA A 24 -5.42 0.36 0.74
C ALA A 24 -5.52 0.35 2.28
N TYR A 25 -6.70 0.07 2.81
CA TYR A 25 -6.98 0.02 4.25
C TYR A 25 -7.75 -1.23 4.62
N THR A 26 -7.43 -1.79 5.79
CA THR A 26 -8.27 -2.77 6.47
C THR A 26 -9.20 -2.02 7.42
N MET A 27 -10.50 -2.29 7.31
CA MET A 27 -11.51 -1.73 8.20
C MET A 27 -11.35 -2.28 9.63
N ALA A 28 -12.10 -1.68 10.56
CA ALA A 28 -12.06 -2.01 11.98
C ALA A 28 -12.05 -3.54 12.23
N PRO A 29 -11.37 -4.00 13.29
CA PRO A 29 -10.99 -5.41 13.49
C PRO A 29 -12.13 -6.44 13.53
N LYS A 30 -13.40 -5.99 13.51
CA LYS A 30 -14.59 -6.84 13.47
C LYS A 30 -15.20 -7.02 12.06
N SER A 31 -14.67 -6.34 11.06
CA SER A 31 -15.28 -6.28 9.73
C SER A 31 -14.56 -7.09 8.66
N ASN A 32 -13.27 -7.43 8.83
CA ASN A 32 -12.46 -8.17 7.83
C ASN A 32 -12.56 -7.64 6.38
N VAL A 33 -13.03 -6.40 6.20
CA VAL A 33 -13.17 -5.75 4.90
C VAL A 33 -11.89 -4.96 4.63
N LYS A 34 -11.36 -5.12 3.43
CA LYS A 34 -10.28 -4.32 2.88
C LYS A 34 -10.86 -3.40 1.81
N MET A 35 -10.28 -2.21 1.63
CA MET A 35 -10.79 -1.21 0.70
C MET A 35 -9.69 -0.34 0.12
N LEU A 36 -9.94 0.17 -1.09
CA LEU A 36 -9.12 1.18 -1.75
C LEU A 36 -9.77 2.55 -1.60
N ARG A 37 -8.96 3.60 -1.44
CA ARG A 37 -9.43 4.98 -1.36
C ARG A 37 -8.82 5.82 -2.48
N ILE A 38 -9.67 6.31 -3.39
CA ILE A 38 -9.27 7.25 -4.45
C ILE A 38 -9.78 8.63 -4.07
N VAL A 39 -8.89 9.62 -4.03
CA VAL A 39 -9.26 11.02 -3.77
C VAL A 39 -9.28 11.77 -5.08
N VAL A 40 -10.45 12.30 -5.44
CA VAL A 40 -10.64 13.13 -6.62
C VAL A 40 -10.50 14.59 -6.23
N ARG A 41 -9.61 15.30 -6.91
CA ARG A 41 -9.35 16.74 -6.74
C ARG A 41 -9.81 17.50 -7.98
N GLU A 42 -9.87 18.82 -7.89
CA GLU A 42 -10.28 19.69 -9.02
C GLU A 42 -9.39 19.55 -10.25
N ASP A 43 -8.10 19.24 -10.06
CA ASP A 43 -7.12 18.99 -11.12
C ASP A 43 -7.26 17.60 -11.77
N PHE A 44 -8.20 16.77 -11.31
CA PHE A 44 -8.41 15.43 -11.83
C PHE A 44 -9.33 15.45 -13.05
N THR A 45 -8.72 15.71 -14.22
CA THR A 45 -9.43 15.80 -15.49
C THR A 45 -10.07 14.47 -15.90
N ARG A 46 -11.10 14.54 -16.76
CA ARG A 46 -11.75 13.36 -17.33
C ARG A 46 -10.77 12.39 -18.00
N SER A 47 -9.80 12.91 -18.75
CA SER A 47 -8.76 12.08 -19.39
C SER A 47 -7.93 11.32 -18.35
N ARG A 48 -7.62 11.94 -17.20
CA ARG A 48 -6.94 11.28 -16.10
C ARG A 48 -7.80 10.20 -15.43
N CYS A 49 -9.12 10.42 -15.30
CA CYS A 49 -10.06 9.39 -14.85
C CYS A 49 -10.06 8.18 -15.78
N GLU A 50 -10.15 8.41 -17.09
CA GLU A 50 -10.18 7.33 -18.09
C GLU A 50 -8.89 6.50 -18.07
N SER A 51 -7.72 7.17 -17.96
CA SER A 51 -6.45 6.47 -17.75
C SER A 51 -6.41 5.63 -16.48
N LEU A 52 -6.90 6.18 -15.35
CA LEU A 52 -6.96 5.43 -14.08
C LEU A 52 -7.85 4.19 -14.20
N ILE A 53 -9.02 4.32 -14.82
CA ILE A 53 -9.95 3.19 -15.00
C ILE A 53 -9.31 2.11 -15.89
N ASN A 54 -8.67 2.51 -16.98
CA ASN A 54 -7.99 1.57 -17.86
C ASN A 54 -6.87 0.82 -17.14
N ASP A 55 -6.03 1.52 -16.37
CA ASP A 55 -4.98 0.90 -15.57
C ASP A 55 -5.55 -0.03 -14.50
N LEU A 56 -6.65 0.34 -13.85
CA LEU A 56 -7.33 -0.50 -12.87
C LEU A 56 -7.85 -1.80 -13.48
N VAL A 57 -8.49 -1.73 -14.66
CA VAL A 57 -8.95 -2.92 -15.39
C VAL A 57 -7.79 -3.82 -15.79
N ILE A 58 -6.69 -3.24 -16.28
CA ILE A 58 -5.48 -3.99 -16.65
C ILE A 58 -4.90 -4.70 -15.43
N CYS A 59 -4.70 -3.98 -14.31
CA CYS A 59 -4.18 -4.56 -13.08
C CYS A 59 -5.09 -5.68 -12.53
N CYS A 60 -6.40 -5.49 -12.56
CA CYS A 60 -7.34 -6.53 -12.15
C CYS A 60 -7.26 -7.78 -13.02
N ARG A 61 -7.08 -7.63 -14.34
CA ARG A 61 -6.89 -8.79 -15.25
C ARG A 61 -5.58 -9.50 -14.96
N LEU A 62 -4.48 -8.75 -14.85
CA LEU A 62 -3.16 -9.32 -14.52
C LEU A 62 -3.17 -10.10 -13.20
N LEU A 63 -3.85 -9.58 -12.18
CA LEU A 63 -3.98 -10.27 -10.89
C LEU A 63 -4.90 -11.49 -10.94
N LYS A 64 -5.88 -11.51 -11.83
CA LYS A 64 -6.74 -12.69 -12.07
C LYS A 64 -5.99 -13.80 -12.80
N ASP A 65 -5.13 -13.45 -13.75
CA ASP A 65 -4.37 -14.41 -14.55
C ASP A 65 -3.12 -14.93 -13.82
N MET A 66 -2.73 -14.31 -12.72
CA MET A 66 -1.55 -14.69 -11.94
C MET A 66 -1.83 -15.89 -11.03
N ASP A 67 -0.95 -16.90 -11.08
CA ASP A 67 -1.03 -18.05 -10.19
C ASP A 67 -0.84 -17.67 -8.72
N ARG A 68 -1.53 -18.41 -7.83
CA ARG A 68 -1.49 -18.19 -6.37
C ARG A 68 -0.07 -18.24 -5.79
N GLU A 69 0.81 -19.08 -6.32
CA GLU A 69 2.22 -19.14 -5.90
C GLU A 69 2.98 -17.86 -6.28
N SER A 70 2.74 -17.35 -7.49
CA SER A 70 3.38 -16.14 -8.00
C SER A 70 2.95 -14.92 -7.19
N SER A 71 1.67 -14.82 -6.85
CA SER A 71 1.15 -13.74 -5.99
C SER A 71 1.78 -13.76 -4.59
N LYS A 72 1.95 -14.93 -3.97
CA LYS A 72 2.59 -15.05 -2.65
C LYS A 72 4.06 -14.64 -2.69
N ARG A 73 4.84 -15.13 -3.67
CA ARG A 73 6.26 -14.78 -3.82
C ARG A 73 6.43 -13.27 -4.01
N LEU A 74 5.54 -12.66 -4.79
CA LEU A 74 5.54 -11.21 -5.00
C LEU A 74 5.24 -10.45 -3.70
N GLU A 75 4.22 -10.87 -2.96
CA GLU A 75 3.86 -10.27 -1.66
C GLU A 75 5.01 -10.35 -0.65
N GLU A 76 5.64 -11.52 -0.53
CA GLU A 76 6.84 -11.71 0.30
C GLU A 76 7.98 -10.78 -0.13
N TYR A 77 8.27 -10.73 -1.43
CA TYR A 77 9.31 -9.85 -1.98
C TYR A 77 9.06 -8.38 -1.63
N ILE A 78 7.81 -7.92 -1.80
CA ILE A 78 7.38 -6.54 -1.49
C ILE A 78 7.57 -6.24 0.00
N ASN A 79 7.13 -7.15 0.88
CA ASN A 79 7.21 -6.98 2.33
C ASN A 79 8.67 -6.95 2.83
N THR A 80 9.57 -7.68 2.18
CA THR A 80 10.99 -7.69 2.56
C THR A 80 11.75 -6.48 2.02
N HIS A 81 11.50 -6.08 0.76
CA HIS A 81 12.38 -5.13 0.05
C HIS A 81 11.81 -3.72 -0.14
N LEU A 82 10.48 -3.56 -0.15
CA LEU A 82 9.85 -2.28 -0.56
C LEU A 82 9.15 -1.55 0.60
N THR A 83 8.74 -2.26 1.66
CA THR A 83 8.10 -1.65 2.84
C THR A 83 9.10 -1.19 3.92
N SER A 84 10.37 -1.55 3.80
CA SER A 84 11.45 -1.21 4.74
C SER A 84 12.00 0.21 4.57
N MET A 85 11.66 0.92 3.48
CA MET A 85 12.12 2.31 3.24
C MET A 85 11.61 3.35 4.25
N GLY A 86 10.64 3.00 5.12
CA GLY A 86 10.15 3.86 6.21
C GLY A 86 10.43 3.34 7.61
N LYS A 87 11.02 2.15 7.74
CA LYS A 87 11.51 1.61 9.03
C LYS A 87 12.98 1.99 9.12
N ASP A 88 13.25 3.18 9.62
CA ASP A 88 14.60 3.51 10.02
C ASP A 88 14.95 2.65 11.25
N GLU A 89 15.61 1.52 11.02
CA GLU A 89 16.16 0.68 12.11
C GLU A 89 17.31 1.39 12.82
N ASN A 90 17.83 2.49 12.26
CA ASN A 90 18.84 3.32 12.90
C ASN A 90 18.17 4.42 13.73
N VAL A 91 17.62 4.03 14.88
CA VAL A 91 17.37 5.01 15.95
C VAL A 91 18.72 5.62 16.31
N HIS A 92 18.93 6.91 15.98
CA HIS A 92 20.17 7.58 16.33
C HIS A 92 20.35 7.49 17.86
N PRO A 93 21.51 7.00 18.37
CA PRO A 93 21.66 6.56 19.77
C PRO A 93 21.38 7.66 20.80
N VAL A 94 21.46 8.92 20.40
CA VAL A 94 21.10 10.09 21.23
C VAL A 94 19.63 10.11 21.64
N TYR A 95 18.73 9.60 20.79
CA TYR A 95 17.27 9.66 20.99
C TYR A 95 16.67 8.36 21.54
N ALA A 96 17.50 7.35 21.82
CA ALA A 96 17.04 6.01 22.23
C ALA A 96 16.28 5.99 23.57
N ASN A 97 16.55 6.95 24.46
CA ASN A 97 15.97 7.03 25.81
C ASN A 97 15.07 8.26 26.02
N GLU A 98 14.68 8.96 24.97
CA GLU A 98 13.83 10.14 25.13
C GLU A 98 12.38 9.76 25.42
N THR A 99 11.79 10.34 26.46
CA THR A 99 10.37 10.14 26.85
C THR A 99 9.43 11.19 26.26
N HIS A 100 9.99 12.23 25.64
CA HIS A 100 9.24 13.39 25.16
C HIS A 100 8.90 13.34 23.66
N SER A 101 9.64 12.56 22.86
CA SER A 101 9.38 12.37 21.43
C SER A 101 8.19 11.43 21.18
N LEU A 102 7.51 11.60 20.04
CA LEU A 102 6.49 10.66 19.54
C LEU A 102 7.06 9.23 19.42
N GLN A 103 8.35 9.14 19.07
CA GLN A 103 9.11 7.88 19.04
C GLN A 103 9.21 7.25 20.44
N GLY A 104 9.53 8.04 21.46
CA GLY A 104 9.63 7.60 22.85
C GLY A 104 8.31 7.15 23.48
N LYS A 105 7.21 7.80 23.12
CA LYS A 105 5.88 7.49 23.68
C LYS A 105 5.14 6.38 22.94
N THR A 106 5.34 6.27 21.63
CA THR A 106 4.49 5.41 20.77
C THR A 106 5.27 4.50 19.83
N GLY A 107 6.61 4.55 19.82
CA GLY A 107 7.46 3.77 18.92
C GLY A 107 7.31 4.15 17.44
N LYS A 108 6.59 5.23 17.13
CA LYS A 108 6.29 5.66 15.76
C LYS A 108 7.26 6.76 15.35
N THR A 109 7.94 6.55 14.24
CA THR A 109 8.72 7.57 13.53
C THR A 109 7.85 8.22 12.46
N HIS A 110 8.01 9.53 12.24
CA HIS A 110 7.43 10.22 11.08
C HIS A 110 8.45 10.12 9.95
N SER A 111 8.02 9.72 8.74
CA SER A 111 8.91 9.72 7.58
C SER A 111 9.41 11.13 7.30
N VAL A 112 10.70 11.27 6.97
CA VAL A 112 11.26 12.55 6.53
C VAL A 112 10.64 12.89 5.16
N CYS A 113 10.19 14.14 5.01
CA CYS A 113 9.63 14.66 3.76
C CYS A 113 10.70 14.88 2.69
#